data_AF-A0A1Y2T8D3-F1
#
_entry.id   AF-A0A1Y2T8D3-F1
#
_cell.length_a   1.000
_cell.length_b   1.000
_cell.length_c   1.000
_cell.angle_alpha   90.00
_cell.angle_beta   90.00
_cell.angle_gamma   90.00
#
_symmetry.space_group_name_H-M   'P 1'
#
loop_
_entity.id
_entity.type
_entity.pdbx_description
1 polymer ?
#
loop_
_entity_poly.entity_id
_entity_poly.type
_entity_poly.pdbx_seq_one_letter_code
_entity_poly.pdbx_strand_id
1 'polypeptide(L)'
;MLRITIAALGLLAAQVAAQCSREDLIAATDSLLAAQTAGKPDGVVPLADTVAYLEAFKTADIKTGILSHPLKIDFNRSLHDTTQCATYTEIIVTDRTHPYVIGTQMRFAGGKIANISTLVTDQGDWLFNATGTYYWASRENWDPIPEDQRDTREVIQAAADAYADLFNDKSVQVPWGHPCARLEGGSYTGSGSANDRCDVGVPNG
;
A
#
# COMPACT_ATOMS: atom_id res chain seq x y z
N MET A 1 24.66 -26.81 -52.98
CA MET A 1 24.00 -27.49 -51.83
C MET A 1 24.87 -27.19 -50.62
N LEU A 2 24.48 -26.59 -49.50
CA LEU A 2 23.22 -26.14 -48.92
C LEU A 2 23.66 -25.03 -47.94
N ARG A 3 23.00 -23.87 -47.96
CA ARG A 3 23.30 -22.72 -47.08
C ARG A 3 22.80 -23.04 -45.67
N ILE A 4 23.61 -22.79 -44.64
CA ILE A 4 23.16 -22.79 -43.24
C ILE A 4 23.34 -21.36 -42.72
N THR A 5 22.25 -20.61 -42.78
CA THR A 5 22.13 -19.29 -42.14
C THR A 5 21.70 -19.56 -40.70
N ILE A 6 22.58 -19.30 -39.73
CA ILE A 6 22.23 -19.37 -38.31
C ILE A 6 21.45 -18.09 -37.97
N ALA A 7 20.14 -18.23 -37.80
CA ALA A 7 19.30 -17.16 -37.29
C ALA A 7 19.46 -17.10 -35.76
N ALA A 8 20.17 -16.07 -35.27
CA ALA A 8 20.18 -15.73 -33.85
C ALA A 8 18.86 -15.03 -33.49
N LEU A 9 17.83 -15.82 -33.17
CA LEU A 9 16.65 -15.34 -32.43
C LEU A 9 16.80 -15.76 -30.98
N GLY A 10 17.12 -14.80 -30.12
CA GLY A 10 17.07 -15.03 -28.67
C GLY A 10 17.61 -13.84 -27.92
N LEU A 11 16.79 -13.34 -26.98
CA LEU A 11 17.03 -12.29 -25.96
C LEU A 11 16.35 -10.94 -26.25
N LEU A 12 15.01 -10.92 -26.17
CA LEU A 12 14.23 -9.69 -25.98
C LEU A 12 13.21 -9.79 -24.83
N ALA A 13 13.44 -10.69 -23.86
CA ALA A 13 12.49 -10.93 -22.76
C ALA A 13 12.94 -10.37 -21.38
N ALA A 14 13.99 -9.54 -21.31
CA ALA A 14 14.57 -9.11 -20.03
C ALA A 14 14.34 -7.63 -19.64
N GLN A 15 13.74 -6.79 -20.50
CA GLN A 15 13.69 -5.34 -20.23
C GLN A 15 12.53 -4.91 -19.31
N VAL A 16 11.44 -5.67 -19.23
CA VAL A 16 10.28 -5.30 -18.40
C VAL A 16 10.55 -5.53 -16.91
N ALA A 17 11.34 -6.55 -16.56
CA ALA A 17 11.65 -6.88 -15.17
C ALA A 17 12.61 -5.88 -14.49
N ALA A 18 13.41 -5.13 -15.26
CA ALA A 18 14.43 -4.23 -14.71
C ALA A 18 13.89 -2.88 -14.22
N GLN A 19 12.68 -2.49 -14.61
CA GLN A 19 12.11 -1.15 -14.28
C GLN A 19 11.25 -1.14 -13.01
N CYS A 20 11.03 -2.30 -12.38
CA CYS A 20 10.22 -2.46 -11.18
C CYS A 20 10.84 -3.49 -10.24
N SER A 21 12.16 -3.40 -10.05
CA SER A 21 12.82 -4.23 -9.05
C SER A 21 12.28 -3.89 -7.66
N ARG A 22 12.39 -4.83 -6.71
CA ARG A 22 11.94 -4.56 -5.34
C ARG A 22 12.72 -3.41 -4.72
N GLU A 23 13.99 -3.30 -5.07
CA GLU A 23 14.91 -2.24 -4.66
C GLU A 23 14.44 -0.86 -5.15
N ASP A 24 14.00 -0.75 -6.40
CA ASP A 24 13.46 0.51 -6.96
C ASP A 24 12.17 0.94 -6.23
N LEU A 25 11.29 -0.02 -5.95
CA LEU A 25 10.04 0.24 -5.22
C LEU A 25 10.31 0.68 -3.77
N ILE A 26 11.31 0.09 -3.11
CA ILE A 26 11.76 0.50 -1.77
C ILE A 26 12.31 1.92 -1.81
N ALA A 27 13.23 2.21 -2.74
CA ALA A 27 13.83 3.53 -2.88
C ALA A 27 12.77 4.63 -3.12
N ALA A 28 11.74 4.32 -3.90
CA ALA A 28 10.63 5.23 -4.11
C ALA A 28 9.83 5.48 -2.82
N THR A 29 9.49 4.42 -2.04
CA THR A 29 8.79 4.60 -0.76
C THR A 29 9.64 5.35 0.27
N ASP A 30 10.96 5.16 0.27
CA ASP A 30 11.88 5.94 1.12
C ASP A 30 11.87 7.43 0.73
N SER A 31 11.86 7.72 -0.58
CA SER A 31 11.75 9.10 -1.07
C SER A 31 10.42 9.74 -0.69
N LEU A 32 9.31 8.98 -0.75
CA LEU A 32 7.99 9.42 -0.32
C LEU A 32 7.98 9.82 1.16
N LEU A 33 8.53 8.96 2.02
CA LEU A 33 8.60 9.20 3.47
C LEU A 33 9.49 10.42 3.79
N ALA A 34 10.63 10.55 3.11
CA ALA A 34 11.51 11.71 3.27
C ALA A 34 10.85 13.01 2.80
N ALA A 35 10.17 12.99 1.65
CA ALA A 35 9.42 14.12 1.10
C ALA A 35 8.28 14.55 2.03
N GLN A 36 7.46 13.60 2.51
CA GLN A 36 6.38 13.86 3.46
C GLN A 36 6.90 14.42 4.79
N THR A 37 8.02 13.89 5.29
CA THR A 37 8.66 14.40 6.51
C THR A 37 9.10 15.84 6.34
N ALA A 38 9.64 16.19 5.17
CA ALA A 38 10.13 17.52 4.87
C ALA A 38 9.06 18.51 4.41
N GLY A 39 7.86 18.04 4.03
CA GLY A 39 6.85 18.85 3.32
C GLY A 39 7.33 19.30 1.95
N LYS A 40 8.09 18.44 1.24
CA LYS A 40 8.75 18.78 -0.03
C LYS A 40 8.36 17.77 -1.11
N PRO A 41 7.27 18.01 -1.86
CA PRO A 41 6.77 17.05 -2.84
C PRO A 41 7.76 16.74 -3.98
N ASP A 42 8.60 17.70 -4.36
CA ASP A 42 9.66 17.51 -5.36
C ASP A 42 10.74 16.49 -4.92
N GLY A 43 10.74 16.07 -3.64
CA GLY A 43 11.61 15.02 -3.12
C GLY A 43 11.14 13.60 -3.46
N VAL A 44 9.91 13.41 -3.95
CA VAL A 44 9.42 12.11 -4.40
C VAL A 44 10.05 11.78 -5.74
N VAL A 45 10.75 10.64 -5.83
CA VAL A 45 11.49 10.26 -7.03
C VAL A 45 11.41 8.74 -7.28
N PRO A 46 11.48 8.29 -8.54
CA PRO A 46 11.55 9.07 -9.78
C PRO A 46 10.16 9.48 -10.29
N LEU A 47 9.78 10.76 -10.24
CA LEU A 47 8.52 11.24 -10.80
C LEU A 47 8.52 11.28 -12.33
N ALA A 48 7.39 10.91 -12.95
CA ALA A 48 7.13 11.18 -14.35
C ALA A 48 6.99 12.69 -14.61
N ASP A 49 7.24 13.12 -15.85
CA ASP A 49 7.14 14.53 -16.26
C ASP A 49 5.70 15.07 -16.07
N THR A 50 4.72 14.17 -16.11
CA THR A 50 3.33 14.43 -15.71
C THR A 50 2.89 13.30 -14.79
N VAL A 51 2.61 13.63 -13.53
CA VAL A 51 2.10 12.69 -12.52
C VAL A 51 0.63 12.95 -12.28
N ALA A 52 -0.18 11.88 -12.25
CA ALA A 52 -1.53 11.95 -11.74
C ALA A 52 -1.49 11.94 -10.21
N TYR A 53 -1.88 13.05 -9.58
CA TYR A 53 -1.94 13.18 -8.13
C TYR A 53 -3.40 13.22 -7.65
N LEU A 54 -3.75 12.33 -6.74
CA LEU A 54 -5.09 12.25 -6.17
C LEU A 54 -5.04 12.28 -4.65
N GLU A 55 -5.99 13.00 -4.06
CA GLU A 55 -6.31 12.94 -2.63
C GLU A 55 -7.78 12.63 -2.45
N ALA A 56 -8.10 11.63 -1.63
CA ALA A 56 -9.47 11.18 -1.38
C ALA A 56 -10.27 10.95 -2.69
N PHE A 57 -9.64 10.25 -3.64
CA PHE A 57 -10.18 9.93 -4.97
C PHE A 57 -10.46 11.14 -5.89
N LYS A 58 -9.96 12.33 -5.57
CA LYS A 58 -10.11 13.54 -6.38
C LYS A 58 -8.76 14.02 -6.88
N THR A 59 -8.72 14.51 -8.12
CA THR A 59 -7.53 15.18 -8.66
C THR A 59 -7.14 16.35 -7.75
N ALA A 60 -5.88 16.39 -7.35
CA ALA A 60 -5.31 17.44 -6.50
C ALA A 60 -4.00 17.95 -7.10
N ASP A 61 -3.48 19.07 -6.57
CA ASP A 61 -2.14 19.56 -6.90
C ASP A 61 -1.14 19.05 -5.85
N ILE A 62 -0.14 18.29 -6.31
CA ILE A 62 0.92 17.74 -5.47
C ILE A 62 1.69 18.83 -4.71
N LYS A 63 1.71 20.06 -5.21
CA LYS A 63 2.41 21.21 -4.59
C LYS A 63 1.66 21.83 -3.43
N THR A 64 0.37 21.55 -3.29
CA THR A 64 -0.49 22.11 -2.23
C THR A 64 -1.18 21.03 -1.39
N GLY A 65 -1.07 19.77 -1.78
CA GLY A 65 -1.62 18.63 -1.06
C GLY A 65 -0.85 18.26 0.21
N ILE A 66 -1.19 17.12 0.82
CA ILE A 66 -0.62 16.64 2.07
C ILE A 66 0.90 16.49 2.03
N LEU A 67 1.48 16.14 0.87
CA LEU A 67 2.94 16.05 0.69
C LEU A 67 3.67 17.39 0.82
N SER A 68 2.96 18.52 0.70
CA SER A 68 3.51 19.87 0.87
C SER A 68 3.55 20.34 2.33
N HIS A 69 2.98 19.54 3.24
CA HIS A 69 2.96 19.81 4.66
C HIS A 69 3.95 18.90 5.39
N PRO A 70 4.91 19.45 6.16
CA PRO A 70 5.86 18.62 6.90
C PRO A 70 5.14 17.87 8.02
N LEU A 71 5.29 16.55 8.04
CA LEU A 71 4.71 15.68 9.07
C LEU A 71 5.79 14.96 9.86
N LYS A 72 5.68 14.94 11.18
CA LYS A 72 6.48 14.04 12.02
C LYS A 72 5.84 12.65 11.96
N ILE A 73 6.39 11.77 11.14
CA ILE A 73 5.94 10.39 11.01
C ILE A 73 6.33 9.61 12.28
N ASP A 74 5.36 9.02 12.97
CA ASP A 74 5.61 8.20 14.17
C ASP A 74 5.66 6.70 13.83
N PHE A 75 4.96 6.27 12.78
CA PHE A 75 5.02 4.92 12.25
C PHE A 75 4.78 4.92 10.74
N ASN A 76 5.40 3.99 10.02
CA ASN A 76 5.09 3.71 8.63
C ASN A 76 5.29 2.23 8.31
N ARG A 77 4.61 1.77 7.26
CA ARG A 77 4.78 0.44 6.70
C ARG A 77 4.54 0.49 5.20
N SER A 78 5.38 -0.17 4.42
CA SER A 78 5.25 -0.21 2.96
C SER A 78 5.14 -1.63 2.42
N LEU A 79 4.33 -1.79 1.37
CA LEU A 79 4.18 -2.99 0.56
C LEU A 79 4.66 -2.69 -0.86
N HIS A 80 5.34 -3.66 -1.49
CA HIS A 80 5.98 -3.49 -2.79
C HIS A 80 5.53 -4.61 -3.74
N ASP A 81 4.76 -4.26 -4.76
CA ASP A 81 4.28 -5.20 -5.78
C ASP A 81 5.10 -5.06 -7.07
N THR A 82 6.04 -5.98 -7.27
CA THR A 82 6.90 -6.02 -8.46
C THR A 82 6.17 -6.50 -9.72
N THR A 83 5.00 -7.12 -9.58
CA THR A 83 4.19 -7.58 -10.72
C THR A 83 3.33 -6.45 -11.27
N GLN A 84 2.69 -5.67 -10.39
CA GLN A 84 1.90 -4.51 -10.77
C GLN A 84 2.71 -3.21 -10.88
N CYS A 85 4.02 -3.25 -10.57
CA CYS A 85 4.86 -2.07 -10.49
C CYS A 85 4.21 -0.98 -9.61
N ALA A 86 3.87 -1.34 -8.38
CA ALA A 86 3.12 -0.49 -7.49
C ALA A 86 3.59 -0.63 -6.04
N THR A 87 3.32 0.41 -5.24
CA THR A 87 3.56 0.39 -3.80
C THR A 87 2.32 0.82 -3.04
N TYR A 88 2.23 0.42 -1.78
CA TYR A 88 1.34 1.02 -0.80
C TYR A 88 2.15 1.38 0.43
N THR A 89 1.92 2.56 1.01
CA THR A 89 2.57 3.02 2.24
C THR A 89 1.53 3.56 3.19
N GLU A 90 1.46 2.96 4.39
CA GLU A 90 0.75 3.49 5.54
C GLU A 90 1.68 4.46 6.30
N ILE A 91 1.18 5.63 6.66
CA ILE A 91 1.86 6.65 7.45
C ILE A 91 0.94 7.02 8.62
N ILE A 92 1.46 6.97 9.84
CA ILE A 92 0.72 7.36 11.05
C ILE A 92 1.45 8.53 11.71
N VAL A 93 0.69 9.59 11.96
CA VAL A 93 1.12 10.82 12.64
C VAL A 93 0.25 11.00 13.87
N THR A 94 0.88 11.02 15.04
CA THR A 94 0.22 11.13 16.35
C THR A 94 0.36 12.53 16.96
N ASP A 95 0.70 13.53 16.13
CA ASP A 95 0.73 14.93 16.53
C ASP A 95 -0.62 15.33 17.15
N ARG A 96 -0.59 15.90 18.36
CA ARG A 96 -1.80 16.26 19.11
C ARG A 96 -2.55 17.44 18.50
N THR A 97 -1.87 18.25 17.70
CA THR A 97 -2.47 19.43 17.05
C THR A 97 -3.26 19.04 15.82
N HIS A 98 -2.73 18.13 15.00
CA HIS A 98 -3.40 17.58 13.83
C HIS A 98 -2.84 16.19 13.49
N PRO A 99 -3.45 15.11 14.01
CA PRO A 99 -3.02 13.75 13.74
C PRO A 99 -3.55 13.25 12.39
N TYR A 100 -2.86 12.26 11.81
CA TYR A 100 -3.23 11.65 10.54
C TYR A 100 -3.00 10.14 10.53
N VAL A 101 -3.82 9.42 9.78
CA VAL A 101 -3.53 8.09 9.25
C VAL A 101 -3.66 8.20 7.74
N ILE A 102 -2.58 7.94 7.02
CA ILE A 102 -2.49 8.20 5.58
C ILE A 102 -2.14 6.90 4.87
N GLY A 103 -2.89 6.55 3.83
CA GLY A 103 -2.55 5.48 2.91
C GLY A 103 -2.20 6.04 1.54
N THR A 104 -0.97 5.82 1.08
CA THR A 104 -0.50 6.30 -0.22
C THR A 104 -0.15 5.14 -1.15
N GLN A 105 -0.75 5.11 -2.34
CA GLN A 105 -0.35 4.22 -3.42
C GLN A 105 0.46 4.96 -4.47
N MET A 106 1.57 4.37 -4.92
CA MET A 106 2.30 4.82 -6.11
C MET A 106 2.23 3.76 -7.19
N ARG A 107 2.01 4.17 -8.44
CA ARG A 107 2.06 3.28 -9.62
C ARG A 107 3.05 3.80 -10.65
N PHE A 108 3.80 2.88 -11.24
CA PHE A 108 4.89 3.21 -12.14
C PHE A 108 4.52 2.93 -13.59
N ALA A 109 5.03 3.77 -14.50
CA ALA A 109 4.99 3.56 -15.93
C ALA A 109 6.34 3.98 -16.53
N GLY A 110 6.96 3.11 -17.33
CA GLY A 110 8.27 3.39 -17.93
C GLY A 110 9.39 3.65 -16.91
N GLY A 111 9.36 2.99 -15.75
CA GLY A 111 10.34 3.16 -14.67
C GLY A 111 10.21 4.46 -13.87
N LYS A 112 9.14 5.24 -14.07
CA LYS A 112 8.84 6.45 -13.30
C LYS A 112 7.48 6.36 -12.61
N ILE A 113 7.31 7.05 -11.50
CA ILE A 113 6.05 7.21 -10.77
C ILE A 113 5.10 8.05 -11.62
N ALA A 114 4.06 7.42 -12.16
CA ALA A 114 3.08 8.05 -13.03
C ALA A 114 1.79 8.41 -12.29
N ASN A 115 1.50 7.76 -11.16
CA ASN A 115 0.36 8.06 -10.31
C ASN A 115 0.76 7.99 -8.84
N ILE A 116 0.27 8.96 -8.06
CA ILE A 116 0.29 8.95 -6.60
C ILE A 116 -1.15 9.21 -6.14
N SER A 117 -1.72 8.26 -5.41
CA SER A 117 -3.07 8.37 -4.86
C SER A 117 -3.03 8.22 -3.36
N THR A 118 -3.51 9.23 -2.65
CA THR A 118 -3.42 9.32 -1.19
C THR A 118 -4.81 9.39 -0.57
N LEU A 119 -5.06 8.55 0.44
CA LEU A 119 -6.18 8.70 1.36
C LEU A 119 -5.65 9.32 2.64
N VAL A 120 -6.06 10.55 2.91
CA VAL A 120 -5.72 11.27 4.15
C VAL A 120 -6.90 11.12 5.08
N THR A 121 -6.72 10.42 6.20
CA THR A 121 -7.72 10.27 7.24
C THR A 121 -7.31 11.08 8.47
N ASP A 122 -8.20 11.93 8.96
CA ASP A 122 -7.93 12.82 10.09
C ASP A 122 -9.16 13.08 10.97
N GLN A 123 -9.09 14.12 11.81
CA GLN A 123 -10.12 14.43 12.78
C GLN A 123 -11.48 14.72 12.11
N GLY A 124 -12.47 13.88 12.44
CA GLY A 124 -13.83 13.97 11.90
C GLY A 124 -14.22 12.78 11.04
N ASP A 125 -13.24 12.00 10.59
CA ASP A 125 -13.47 10.77 9.85
C ASP A 125 -13.97 9.64 10.74
N TRP A 126 -14.64 8.67 10.11
CA TRP A 126 -15.30 7.56 10.79
C TRP A 126 -14.33 6.76 11.66
N LEU A 127 -14.66 6.65 12.95
CA LEU A 127 -13.90 5.99 14.00
C LEU A 127 -12.46 6.47 14.20
N PHE A 128 -12.02 7.56 13.57
CA PHE A 128 -10.60 7.94 13.54
C PHE A 128 -9.96 8.12 14.93
N ASN A 129 -8.87 7.40 15.17
CA ASN A 129 -7.98 7.55 16.33
C ASN A 129 -6.54 7.15 15.96
N ALA A 130 -5.72 8.13 15.56
CA ALA A 130 -4.33 7.89 15.18
C ALA A 130 -3.48 7.27 16.30
N THR A 131 -3.69 7.63 17.56
CA THR A 131 -2.92 7.04 18.68
C THR A 131 -3.28 5.56 18.92
N GLY A 132 -4.55 5.21 18.73
CA GLY A 132 -5.02 3.82 18.75
C GLY A 132 -4.44 3.03 17.57
N THR A 133 -4.48 3.61 16.36
CA THR A 133 -3.88 2.99 15.17
C THR A 133 -2.39 2.75 15.36
N TYR A 134 -1.65 3.76 15.81
CA TYR A 134 -0.22 3.64 16.14
C TYR A 134 0.03 2.53 17.17
N TYR A 135 -0.76 2.49 18.24
CA TYR A 135 -0.60 1.49 19.30
C TYR A 135 -0.71 0.07 18.72
N TRP A 136 -1.71 -0.23 17.90
CA TRP A 136 -1.88 -1.57 17.35
C TRP A 136 -0.91 -1.87 16.21
N ALA A 137 -0.79 -0.98 15.22
CA ALA A 137 0.06 -1.17 14.05
C ALA A 137 1.53 -1.41 14.43
N SER A 138 2.05 -0.69 15.44
CA SER A 138 3.43 -0.85 15.91
C SER A 138 3.73 -2.18 16.60
N ARG A 139 2.71 -3.01 16.89
CA ARG A 139 2.84 -4.29 17.58
C ARG A 139 2.60 -5.50 16.66
N GLU A 140 2.10 -5.27 15.46
CA GLU A 140 1.87 -6.34 14.50
C GLU A 140 3.19 -6.84 13.92
N ASN A 141 3.32 -8.15 13.73
CA ASN A 141 4.45 -8.71 13.01
C ASN A 141 4.12 -8.79 11.50
N TRP A 142 4.93 -8.11 10.70
CA TRP A 142 4.85 -8.11 9.23
C TRP A 142 6.15 -8.61 8.58
N ASP A 143 6.89 -9.45 9.31
CA ASP A 143 8.06 -10.15 8.77
C ASP A 143 7.69 -10.97 7.52
N PRO A 144 8.62 -11.11 6.56
CA PRO A 144 8.39 -11.96 5.40
C PRO A 144 8.02 -13.38 5.81
N ILE A 145 6.88 -13.87 5.30
CA ILE A 145 6.46 -15.26 5.46
C ILE A 145 7.54 -16.18 4.85
N PRO A 146 7.89 -17.33 5.46
CA PRO A 146 8.79 -18.32 4.85
C PRO A 146 8.33 -18.73 3.44
N GLU A 147 9.25 -18.91 2.50
CA GLU A 147 8.91 -19.10 1.09
C GLU A 147 8.00 -20.32 0.84
N ASP A 148 8.21 -21.40 1.59
CA ASP A 148 7.41 -22.63 1.55
C ASP A 148 6.01 -22.49 2.17
N GLN A 149 5.74 -21.38 2.87
CA GLN A 149 4.45 -21.04 3.49
C GLN A 149 3.74 -19.88 2.78
N ARG A 150 4.32 -19.32 1.72
CA ARG A 150 3.69 -18.23 0.97
C ARG A 150 2.61 -18.77 0.07
N ASP A 151 1.42 -18.20 0.19
CA ASP A 151 0.38 -18.37 -0.80
C ASP A 151 0.79 -17.79 -2.16
N THR A 152 0.23 -18.37 -3.22
CA THR A 152 0.38 -17.81 -4.57
C THR A 152 -0.32 -16.46 -4.68
N ARG A 153 0.09 -15.64 -5.66
CA ARG A 153 -0.54 -14.34 -5.92
C ARG A 153 -2.04 -14.47 -6.15
N GLU A 154 -2.45 -15.48 -6.91
CA GLU A 154 -3.83 -15.74 -7.27
C GLU A 154 -4.68 -16.05 -6.04
N VAL A 155 -4.13 -16.78 -5.07
CA VAL A 155 -4.80 -17.07 -3.79
C VAL A 155 -4.98 -15.80 -2.96
N ILE A 156 -3.93 -14.97 -2.83
CA ILE A 156 -4.00 -13.71 -2.08
C ILE A 156 -5.01 -12.76 -2.71
N GLN A 157 -4.98 -12.64 -4.04
CA GLN A 157 -5.92 -11.78 -4.77
C GLN A 157 -7.37 -12.26 -4.61
N ALA A 158 -7.63 -13.56 -4.76
CA ALA A 158 -8.97 -14.11 -4.58
C ALA A 158 -9.51 -13.85 -3.16
N ALA A 159 -8.67 -13.94 -2.13
CA ALA A 159 -9.07 -13.61 -0.76
C ALA A 159 -9.40 -12.11 -0.58
N ALA A 160 -8.60 -11.22 -1.18
CA ALA A 160 -8.83 -9.78 -1.13
C ALA A 160 -10.09 -9.34 -1.90
N ASP A 161 -10.31 -9.91 -3.10
CA ASP A 161 -11.50 -9.67 -3.92
C ASP A 161 -12.76 -10.14 -3.17
N ALA A 162 -12.73 -11.35 -2.57
CA ALA A 162 -13.84 -11.84 -1.75
C ALA A 162 -14.14 -10.92 -0.55
N TYR A 163 -13.12 -10.34 0.09
CA TYR A 163 -13.33 -9.38 1.17
C TYR A 163 -14.00 -8.09 0.69
N ALA A 164 -13.61 -7.57 -0.48
CA ALA A 164 -14.27 -6.41 -1.07
C ALA A 164 -15.73 -6.73 -1.49
N ASP A 165 -15.96 -7.89 -2.09
CA ASP A 165 -17.29 -8.33 -2.53
C ASP A 165 -18.25 -8.55 -1.34
N LEU A 166 -17.73 -8.99 -0.18
CA LEU A 166 -18.50 -9.17 1.05
C LEU A 166 -19.28 -7.91 1.49
N PHE A 167 -18.83 -6.72 1.12
CA PHE A 167 -19.55 -5.48 1.43
C PHE A 167 -20.87 -5.37 0.65
N ASN A 168 -20.92 -5.87 -0.59
CA ASN A 168 -22.10 -5.83 -1.46
C ASN A 168 -22.94 -7.13 -1.37
N ASP A 169 -22.30 -8.26 -1.11
CA ASP A 169 -22.95 -9.57 -1.03
C ASP A 169 -22.47 -10.35 0.21
N LYS A 170 -23.34 -10.44 1.23
CA LYS A 170 -23.06 -11.13 2.49
C LYS A 170 -23.01 -12.66 2.37
N SER A 171 -23.34 -13.23 1.22
CA SER A 171 -23.20 -14.67 0.97
C SER A 171 -21.77 -15.07 0.57
N VAL A 172 -20.95 -14.11 0.16
CA VAL A 172 -19.55 -14.34 -0.22
C VAL A 172 -18.75 -14.88 0.95
N GLN A 173 -17.98 -15.94 0.70
CA GLN A 173 -17.13 -16.58 1.70
C GLN A 173 -15.71 -16.04 1.61
N VAL A 174 -15.29 -15.30 2.63
CA VAL A 174 -13.91 -14.82 2.76
C VAL A 174 -13.09 -15.88 3.52
N PRO A 175 -11.89 -16.25 3.03
CA PRO A 175 -11.03 -17.23 3.70
C PRO A 175 -10.29 -16.57 4.88
N TRP A 176 -11.01 -16.24 5.94
CA TRP A 176 -10.44 -15.62 7.14
C TRP A 176 -9.40 -16.53 7.81
N GLY A 177 -8.25 -15.96 8.18
CA GLY A 177 -7.34 -16.61 9.12
C GLY A 177 -7.96 -16.65 10.52
N HIS A 178 -7.75 -17.72 11.28
CA HIS A 178 -8.15 -17.78 12.68
C HIS A 178 -6.99 -18.27 13.56
N PRO A 179 -6.68 -17.57 14.67
CA PRO A 179 -7.30 -16.32 15.14
C PRO A 179 -6.93 -15.12 14.26
N CYS A 180 -7.77 -14.08 14.25
CA CYS A 180 -7.45 -12.83 13.57
C CYS A 180 -8.13 -11.61 14.21
N ALA A 181 -7.65 -10.42 13.87
CA ALA A 181 -8.24 -9.16 14.27
C ALA A 181 -8.19 -8.13 13.12
N ARG A 182 -9.08 -7.14 13.19
CA ARG A 182 -9.09 -5.98 12.28
C ARG A 182 -8.69 -4.74 13.06
N LEU A 183 -7.84 -3.92 12.47
CA LEU A 183 -7.51 -2.58 12.95
C LEU A 183 -8.36 -1.56 12.19
N GLU A 184 -9.34 -0.95 12.85
CA GLU A 184 -10.36 -0.08 12.24
C GLU A 184 -10.48 1.23 13.02
N GLY A 185 -10.07 2.35 12.41
CA GLY A 185 -10.07 3.65 13.08
C GLY A 185 -9.24 3.70 14.36
N GLY A 186 -8.34 2.75 14.60
CA GLY A 186 -7.58 2.64 15.85
C GLY A 186 -8.23 1.75 16.92
N SER A 187 -9.38 1.14 16.62
CA SER A 187 -9.93 0.01 17.37
C SER A 187 -9.37 -1.30 16.84
N TYR A 188 -9.17 -2.28 17.72
CA TYR A 188 -8.69 -3.61 17.35
C TYR A 188 -9.73 -4.65 17.77
N THR A 189 -10.26 -5.43 16.83
CA THR A 189 -11.40 -6.33 17.11
C THR A 189 -11.03 -7.59 17.89
N GLY A 190 -9.74 -7.86 18.09
CA GLY A 190 -9.22 -9.02 18.82
C GLY A 190 -8.74 -8.70 20.24
N SER A 191 -8.78 -9.72 21.10
CA SER A 191 -8.30 -9.69 22.49
C SER A 191 -6.95 -10.38 22.69
N GLY A 192 -6.36 -10.93 21.63
CA GLY A 192 -5.22 -11.86 21.68
C GLY A 192 -5.65 -13.29 22.00
N SER A 193 -6.94 -13.61 21.88
CA SER A 193 -7.50 -14.91 22.17
C SER A 193 -7.45 -15.84 20.96
N ALA A 194 -7.33 -17.15 21.19
CA ALA A 194 -7.46 -18.15 20.14
C ALA A 194 -8.84 -18.16 19.45
N ASN A 195 -9.84 -17.55 20.09
CA ASN A 195 -11.19 -17.42 19.56
C ASN A 195 -11.45 -16.07 18.87
N ASP A 196 -10.42 -15.23 18.67
CA ASP A 196 -10.58 -13.95 17.96
C ASP A 196 -10.98 -14.19 16.49
N ARG A 197 -11.88 -13.34 16.00
CA ARG A 197 -12.44 -13.45 14.64
C ARG A 197 -12.56 -12.09 13.97
N CYS A 198 -12.51 -12.10 12.64
CA CYS A 198 -12.66 -10.92 11.77
C CYS A 198 -13.92 -10.96 10.91
N ASP A 199 -14.68 -12.04 10.95
CA ASP A 199 -15.90 -12.27 10.19
C ASP A 199 -17.15 -11.62 10.81
N VAL A 200 -16.97 -10.84 11.89
CA VAL A 200 -18.06 -10.23 12.66
C VAL A 200 -18.19 -8.74 12.38
N GLY A 201 -19.42 -8.24 12.24
CA GLY A 201 -19.67 -6.80 12.15
C GLY A 201 -19.12 -6.10 10.91
N VAL A 202 -18.99 -6.80 9.77
CA VAL A 202 -18.63 -6.19 8.47
C VAL A 202 -19.84 -5.41 7.93
N PRO A 203 -19.75 -4.08 7.75
CA PRO A 203 -20.89 -3.26 7.31
C PRO A 203 -21.28 -3.53 5.85
N ASN A 204 -22.46 -3.08 5.44
CA ASN A 204 -22.86 -3.08 4.03
C ASN A 204 -22.17 -1.91 3.29
N GLY A 205 -21.78 -2.15 2.04
CA GLY A 205 -21.24 -1.17 1.10
C GLY A 205 -22.31 -0.40 0.35
#